data_AF-A0A433EFD6-F1
#
_entry.id   AF-A0A433EFD6-F1
#
_cell.length_a   1.000
_cell.length_b   1.000
_cell.length_c   1.000
_cell.angle_alpha   90.00
_cell.angle_beta   90.00
_cell.angle_gamma   90.00
#
_symmetry.space_group_name_H-M   'P 1'
#
loop_
_entity.id
_entity.type
_entity.pdbx_description
1 polymer ?
#
loop_
_entity_poly.entity_id
_entity_poly.type
_entity_poly.pdbx_seq_one_letter_code
_entity_poly.pdbx_strand_id
1 'polypeptide(L)'
;MDVYAAGFTDMQVTAAGETGEYFLHGIFKHMPFSIQLSHPADYHDADFAFVAHTMNRASAYRQDAELFLQSILAENPGALGVSEGDRAPDGPLLSLPEFMFYEGRSWSIVFRESPLPIAEPYGILINFCDSNIIGFEDISGAEEI
;
A
#
# COMPACT_ATOMS: atom_id res chain seq x y z
N MET A 1 16.26 10.59 -15.48
CA MET A 1 15.15 11.45 -15.05
C MET A 1 15.60 12.20 -13.81
N ASP A 2 15.33 13.50 -13.70
CA ASP A 2 15.60 14.24 -12.46
C ASP A 2 14.45 13.98 -11.49
N VAL A 3 14.71 13.19 -10.44
CA VAL A 3 13.71 12.75 -9.47
C VAL A 3 13.16 13.90 -8.62
N TYR A 4 13.97 14.91 -8.33
CA TYR A 4 13.53 16.08 -7.59
C TYR A 4 12.60 16.95 -8.44
N ALA A 5 12.93 17.13 -9.73
CA ALA A 5 12.06 17.84 -10.67
C ALA A 5 10.72 17.11 -10.89
N ALA A 6 10.67 15.79 -10.70
CA ALA A 6 9.46 14.99 -10.77
C ALA A 6 8.57 15.07 -9.52
N GLY A 7 9.06 15.67 -8.43
CA GLY A 7 8.31 15.87 -7.19
C GLY A 7 8.62 14.87 -6.08
N PHE A 8 9.72 14.09 -6.20
CA PHE A 8 10.23 13.23 -5.14
C PHE A 8 11.13 14.02 -4.18
N THR A 9 10.89 13.85 -2.88
CA THR A 9 11.61 14.53 -1.79
C THR A 9 11.80 13.57 -0.61
N ASP A 10 12.63 13.94 0.37
CA ASP A 10 12.87 13.18 1.61
C ASP A 10 13.29 11.71 1.39
N MET A 11 14.10 11.46 0.35
CA MET A 11 14.53 10.11 0.00
C MET A 11 15.54 9.56 1.02
N GLN A 12 15.20 8.46 1.66
CA GLN A 12 16.02 7.79 2.66
C GLN A 12 15.97 6.28 2.46
N VAL A 13 17.13 5.63 2.41
CA VAL A 13 17.22 4.17 2.34
C VAL A 13 17.37 3.62 3.76
N THR A 14 16.49 2.70 4.13
CA THR A 14 16.57 1.95 5.39
C THR A 14 16.76 0.46 5.08
N ALA A 15 17.33 -0.28 6.03
CA ALA A 15 17.34 -1.73 5.99
C ALA A 15 16.14 -2.24 6.81
N ALA A 16 15.37 -3.16 6.25
CA ALA A 16 14.34 -3.88 6.98
C ALA A 16 14.99 -5.03 7.78
N GLY A 17 15.36 -4.74 9.03
CA GLY A 17 15.72 -5.76 10.02
C GLY A 17 16.75 -6.82 9.57
N GLU A 18 16.58 -8.05 10.07
CA GLU A 18 17.48 -9.19 9.83
C GLU A 18 17.24 -9.89 8.47
N THR A 19 16.23 -9.50 7.69
CA THR A 19 15.87 -10.15 6.42
C THR A 19 16.81 -9.78 5.27
N GLY A 20 17.61 -8.71 5.44
CA GLY A 20 18.53 -8.23 4.41
C GLY A 20 17.85 -7.47 3.26
N GLU A 21 16.58 -7.10 3.42
CA GLU A 21 15.83 -6.29 2.47
C GLU A 21 16.08 -4.79 2.73
N TYR A 22 16.11 -4.00 1.66
CA TYR A 22 16.31 -2.55 1.74
C TYR A 22 15.07 -1.84 1.23
N PHE A 23 14.70 -0.73 1.86
CA PHE A 23 13.57 0.08 1.43
C PHE A 23 14.01 1.52 1.20
N LEU A 24 13.75 2.05 0.01
CA LEU A 24 13.81 3.47 -0.25
C LEU A 24 12.48 4.10 0.15
N HIS A 25 12.49 4.87 1.23
CA HIS A 25 11.37 5.71 1.62
C HIS A 25 11.51 7.09 1.00
N GLY A 26 10.38 7.73 0.69
CA GLY A 26 10.36 9.12 0.28
C GLY A 26 8.96 9.70 0.30
N ILE A 27 8.89 10.96 -0.12
CA ILE A 27 7.64 11.70 -0.25
C ILE A 27 7.48 12.15 -1.70
N PHE A 28 6.33 11.82 -2.30
CA PHE A 28 5.91 12.30 -3.62
C PHE A 28 4.65 13.14 -3.47
N LYS A 29 4.73 14.45 -3.79
CA LYS A 29 3.59 15.39 -3.68
C LYS A 29 2.82 15.27 -2.34
N HIS A 30 3.55 15.23 -1.23
CA HIS A 30 3.03 15.07 0.15
C HIS A 30 2.51 13.68 0.53
N MET A 31 2.64 12.68 -0.34
CA MET A 31 2.27 11.29 -0.02
C MET A 31 3.54 10.46 0.23
N PRO A 32 3.59 9.70 1.34
CA PRO A 32 4.70 8.78 1.59
C PRO A 32 4.67 7.60 0.61
N PHE A 33 5.85 7.14 0.23
CA PHE A 33 6.03 5.90 -0.51
C PHE A 33 7.28 5.17 -0.04
N SER A 34 7.31 3.87 -0.31
CA SER A 34 8.44 2.99 -0.09
C SER A 34 8.68 2.14 -1.33
N ILE A 35 9.93 1.90 -1.71
CA ILE A 35 10.31 0.99 -2.79
C ILE A 35 11.21 -0.08 -2.18
N GLN A 36 10.85 -1.36 -2.34
CA GLN A 36 11.71 -2.47 -1.99
C GLN A 36 12.88 -2.53 -2.98
N LEU A 37 14.09 -2.61 -2.45
CA LEU A 37 15.35 -2.70 -3.16
C LEU A 37 16.04 -4.01 -2.81
N SER A 38 16.61 -4.66 -3.82
CA SER A 38 17.45 -5.85 -3.65
C SER A 38 18.84 -5.49 -3.08
N HIS A 39 19.28 -4.23 -3.26
CA HIS A 39 20.52 -3.70 -2.71
C HIS A 39 20.39 -2.18 -2.43
N PRO A 40 21.01 -1.61 -1.38
CA PRO A 40 20.83 -0.21 -1.03
C PRO A 40 21.44 0.76 -2.07
N ALA A 41 22.41 0.29 -2.85
CA ALA A 41 23.03 1.07 -3.93
C ALA A 41 22.18 1.12 -5.21
N ASP A 42 21.20 0.22 -5.37
CA ASP A 42 20.44 0.04 -6.61
C ASP A 42 19.19 0.93 -6.69
N TYR A 43 19.03 1.91 -5.79
CA TYR A 43 17.88 2.81 -5.86
C TYR A 43 17.83 3.63 -7.17
N HIS A 44 18.96 3.76 -7.86
CA HIS A 44 19.03 4.38 -9.20
C HIS A 44 18.33 3.55 -10.29
N ASP A 45 18.20 2.24 -10.10
CA ASP A 45 17.50 1.33 -11.00
C ASP A 45 16.00 1.24 -10.71
N ALA A 46 15.53 1.88 -9.63
CA ALA A 46 14.11 1.95 -9.33
C ALA A 46 13.33 2.69 -10.44
N ASP A 47 12.18 2.14 -10.83
CA ASP A 47 11.33 2.73 -11.87
C ASP A 47 10.51 3.91 -11.31
N PHE A 48 11.17 5.04 -11.09
CA PHE A 48 10.52 6.27 -10.62
C PHE A 48 9.47 6.79 -11.61
N ALA A 49 9.55 6.42 -12.89
CA ALA A 49 8.53 6.79 -13.87
C ALA A 49 7.24 6.02 -13.61
N PHE A 50 7.34 4.72 -13.33
CA PHE A 50 6.21 3.91 -12.87
C PHE A 50 5.65 4.41 -11.54
N VAL A 51 6.50 4.65 -10.54
CA VAL A 51 6.08 5.17 -9.23
C VAL A 51 5.32 6.49 -9.38
N ALA A 52 5.87 7.45 -10.12
CA ALA A 52 5.22 8.72 -10.35
C ALA A 52 3.90 8.55 -11.12
N HIS A 53 3.85 7.67 -12.12
CA HIS A 53 2.63 7.38 -12.87
C HIS A 53 1.53 6.82 -11.95
N THR A 54 1.88 5.86 -11.10
CA THR A 54 0.96 5.21 -10.15
C THR A 54 0.49 6.19 -9.07
N MET A 55 1.40 6.93 -8.45
CA MET A 55 1.06 7.88 -7.38
C MET A 55 0.27 9.09 -7.88
N ASN A 56 0.44 9.51 -9.14
CA ASN A 56 -0.44 10.52 -9.75
C ASN A 56 -1.90 10.05 -9.88
N ARG A 57 -2.14 8.74 -9.81
CA ARG A 57 -3.46 8.10 -9.83
C ARG A 57 -3.88 7.59 -8.45
N ALA A 58 -3.20 8.00 -7.37
CA ALA A 58 -3.43 7.55 -6.00
C ALA A 58 -4.92 7.63 -5.59
N SER A 59 -5.59 8.74 -5.90
CA SER A 59 -7.02 8.90 -5.57
C SER A 59 -7.93 7.90 -6.30
N ALA A 60 -7.61 7.56 -7.56
CA ALA A 60 -8.36 6.57 -8.33
C ALA A 60 -8.16 5.16 -7.77
N TYR A 61 -6.91 4.77 -7.50
CA TYR A 61 -6.63 3.46 -6.93
C TYR A 61 -7.17 3.27 -5.53
N ARG A 62 -7.18 4.34 -4.72
CA ARG A 62 -7.87 4.34 -3.44
C ARG A 62 -9.36 4.06 -3.62
N GLN A 63 -10.02 4.76 -4.56
CA GLN A 63 -11.43 4.54 -4.83
C GLN A 63 -11.71 3.09 -5.30
N ASP A 64 -10.85 2.55 -6.17
CA ASP A 64 -10.94 1.16 -6.63
C ASP A 64 -10.80 0.18 -5.46
N ALA A 65 -9.86 0.42 -4.54
CA ALA A 65 -9.68 -0.38 -3.32
C ALA A 65 -10.90 -0.30 -2.39
N GLU A 66 -11.48 0.89 -2.19
CA GLU A 66 -12.70 1.06 -1.39
C GLU A 66 -13.87 0.28 -2.00
N LEU A 67 -14.09 0.38 -3.32
CA LEU A 67 -15.12 -0.37 -4.03
C LEU A 67 -14.91 -1.89 -3.94
N PHE A 68 -13.66 -2.34 -4.07
CA PHE A 68 -13.29 -3.75 -3.95
C PHE A 68 -13.65 -4.31 -2.56
N LEU A 69 -13.28 -3.59 -1.49
CA LEU A 69 -13.62 -4.01 -0.12
C LEU A 69 -15.13 -3.94 0.15
N GLN A 70 -15.83 -2.95 -0.42
CA GLN A 70 -17.29 -2.88 -0.33
C GLN A 70 -17.97 -4.08 -1.02
N SER A 71 -17.47 -4.52 -2.17
CA SER A 71 -17.97 -5.75 -2.82
C SER A 71 -17.78 -6.97 -1.93
N ILE A 72 -16.58 -7.11 -1.33
CA ILE A 72 -16.30 -8.21 -0.40
C ILE A 72 -17.20 -8.14 0.83
N LEU A 73 -17.45 -6.96 1.41
CA LEU A 73 -18.38 -6.79 2.52
C LEU A 73 -19.81 -7.23 2.16
N ALA A 74 -20.25 -7.00 0.92
CA ALA A 74 -21.59 -7.35 0.47
C ALA A 74 -21.74 -8.85 0.17
N GLU A 75 -20.68 -9.49 -0.34
CA GLU A 75 -20.71 -10.90 -0.77
C GLU A 75 -20.23 -11.86 0.33
N ASN A 76 -19.22 -11.48 1.11
CA ASN A 76 -18.59 -12.28 2.15
C ASN A 76 -17.95 -11.40 3.25
N PRO A 77 -18.76 -10.78 4.13
CA PRO A 77 -18.27 -9.89 5.19
C PRO A 77 -17.28 -10.56 6.15
N GLY A 78 -17.39 -11.89 6.34
CA GLY A 78 -16.49 -12.66 7.19
C GLY A 78 -15.03 -12.66 6.69
N ALA A 79 -14.79 -12.47 5.39
CA ALA A 79 -13.44 -12.31 4.84
C ALA A 79 -12.75 -11.03 5.29
N LEU A 80 -13.50 -10.05 5.81
CA LEU A 80 -12.99 -8.78 6.36
C LEU A 80 -13.13 -8.72 7.88
N GLY A 81 -13.38 -9.86 8.53
CA GLY A 81 -13.56 -9.96 9.98
C GLY A 81 -14.89 -9.38 10.49
N VAL A 82 -15.82 -9.02 9.60
CA VAL A 82 -17.14 -8.51 9.98
C VAL A 82 -18.08 -9.70 10.20
N SER A 83 -18.71 -9.76 11.38
CA SER A 83 -19.66 -10.82 11.71
C SER A 83 -20.99 -10.65 10.98
N GLU A 84 -21.69 -11.76 10.70
CA GLU A 84 -23.04 -11.71 10.13
C GLU A 84 -23.98 -10.95 11.08
N GLY A 85 -24.42 -9.76 10.67
CA GLY A 85 -25.32 -8.90 11.44
C GLY A 85 -24.67 -7.62 11.99
N ASP A 86 -23.34 -7.50 11.92
CA ASP A 86 -22.68 -6.22 12.15
C ASP A 86 -23.00 -5.23 11.03
N ARG A 87 -23.20 -3.97 11.40
CA ARG A 87 -23.48 -2.92 10.43
C ARG A 87 -22.17 -2.57 9.74
N ALA A 88 -22.15 -2.64 8.40
CA ALA A 88 -21.01 -2.14 7.64
C ALA A 88 -20.68 -0.70 8.10
N PRO A 89 -19.40 -0.38 8.32
CA PRO A 89 -19.02 0.95 8.80
C PRO A 89 -19.49 2.05 7.85
N ASP A 90 -20.05 3.12 8.42
CA ASP A 90 -20.54 4.27 7.67
C ASP A 90 -19.39 5.27 7.50
N GLY A 91 -18.97 5.53 6.26
CA GLY A 91 -17.86 6.44 5.93
C GLY A 91 -16.73 5.80 5.12
N PRO A 92 -15.59 6.49 4.95
CA PRO A 92 -14.44 5.97 4.22
C PRO A 92 -13.86 4.76 4.93
N LEU A 93 -13.71 3.65 4.20
CA LEU A 93 -13.17 2.40 4.75
C LEU A 93 -11.66 2.44 4.89
N LEU A 94 -10.99 3.39 4.22
CA LEU A 94 -9.55 3.39 4.07
C LEU A 94 -9.01 4.80 4.31
N SER A 95 -8.06 4.95 5.23
CA SER A 95 -7.40 6.23 5.52
C SER A 95 -5.89 6.06 5.54
N LEU A 96 -5.19 7.17 5.26
CA LEU A 96 -3.72 7.24 5.19
C LEU A 96 -3.08 6.17 4.27
N PRO A 97 -3.26 6.26 2.93
CA PRO A 97 -2.60 5.34 2.02
C PRO A 97 -1.08 5.54 2.04
N GLU A 98 -0.36 4.46 2.31
CA GLU A 98 1.09 4.35 2.14
C GLU A 98 1.38 3.43 0.96
N PHE A 99 2.11 3.94 -0.04
CA PHE A 99 2.39 3.18 -1.26
C PHE A 99 3.67 2.38 -1.10
N MET A 100 3.61 1.08 -1.34
CA MET A 100 4.78 0.20 -1.37
C MET A 100 4.98 -0.35 -2.77
N PHE A 101 6.17 -0.21 -3.33
CA PHE A 101 6.53 -0.68 -4.66
C PHE A 101 7.53 -1.82 -4.54
N TYR A 102 7.35 -2.85 -5.37
CA TYR A 102 8.20 -4.03 -5.39
C TYR A 102 8.91 -4.14 -6.75
N GLU A 103 9.71 -5.18 -6.92
CA GLU A 103 10.37 -5.44 -8.21
C GLU A 103 9.33 -5.63 -9.33
N GLY A 104 9.59 -5.01 -10.49
CA GLY A 104 8.71 -5.05 -11.65
C GLY A 104 7.54 -4.07 -11.56
N ARG A 105 6.32 -4.56 -11.78
CA ARG A 105 5.07 -3.75 -11.77
C ARG A 105 4.12 -4.14 -10.65
N SER A 106 4.64 -4.81 -9.63
CA SER A 106 3.91 -5.17 -8.43
C SER A 106 4.05 -4.05 -7.41
N TRP A 107 2.94 -3.68 -6.79
CA TRP A 107 2.90 -2.63 -5.80
C TRP A 107 1.67 -2.80 -4.93
N SER A 108 1.66 -2.19 -3.76
CA SER A 108 0.57 -2.32 -2.80
C SER A 108 0.27 -0.98 -2.15
N ILE A 109 -0.97 -0.83 -1.68
CA ILE A 109 -1.36 0.28 -0.83
C ILE A 109 -1.64 -0.29 0.56
N VAL A 110 -0.92 0.21 1.55
CA VAL A 110 -1.19 -0.07 2.95
C VAL A 110 -2.08 1.02 3.52
N PHE A 111 -3.14 0.59 4.17
CA PHE A 111 -4.05 1.45 4.90
C PHE A 111 -3.97 1.09 6.37
N ARG A 112 -3.23 1.89 7.15
CA ARG A 112 -3.03 1.65 8.59
C ARG A 112 -4.25 2.01 9.42
N GLU A 113 -5.11 2.88 8.90
CA GLU A 113 -6.36 3.27 9.55
C GLU A 113 -7.54 2.80 8.71
N SER A 114 -8.32 1.87 9.25
CA SER A 114 -9.55 1.38 8.64
C SER A 114 -10.52 0.94 9.75
N PRO A 115 -11.83 1.18 9.61
CA PRO A 115 -12.84 0.68 10.53
C PRO A 115 -13.11 -0.82 10.36
N LEU A 116 -12.42 -1.50 9.43
CA LEU A 116 -12.57 -2.92 9.21
C LEU A 116 -11.84 -3.71 10.31
N PRO A 117 -12.47 -4.72 10.92
CA PRO A 117 -11.85 -5.52 11.98
C PRO A 117 -10.55 -6.19 11.55
N ILE A 118 -10.46 -6.64 10.30
CA ILE A 118 -9.24 -7.22 9.73
C ILE A 118 -8.07 -6.24 9.65
N ALA A 119 -8.32 -4.93 9.73
CA ALA A 119 -7.25 -3.94 9.69
C ALA A 119 -6.70 -3.61 11.08
N GLU A 120 -7.26 -4.12 12.18
CA GLU A 120 -6.72 -3.88 13.51
C GLU A 120 -5.72 -4.97 13.93
N PRO A 121 -4.52 -4.63 14.44
CA PRO A 121 -4.04 -3.29 14.78
C PRO A 121 -3.13 -2.62 13.72
N TYR A 122 -2.68 -3.35 12.70
CA TYR A 122 -1.57 -2.94 11.84
C TYR A 122 -1.96 -2.42 10.45
N GLY A 123 -3.22 -2.59 10.06
CA GLY A 123 -3.80 -2.14 8.80
C GLY A 123 -4.22 -3.28 7.87
N ILE A 124 -4.64 -2.89 6.66
CA ILE A 124 -4.90 -3.79 5.54
C ILE A 124 -3.98 -3.43 4.38
N LEU A 125 -3.46 -4.43 3.68
CA LEU A 125 -2.60 -4.26 2.52
C LEU A 125 -3.36 -4.71 1.27
N ILE A 126 -3.50 -3.81 0.28
CA ILE A 126 -4.14 -4.13 -1.00
C ILE A 126 -3.05 -4.28 -2.06
N ASN A 127 -2.98 -5.47 -2.67
CA ASN A 127 -1.99 -5.81 -3.66
C ASN A 127 -2.47 -5.47 -5.07
N PHE A 128 -1.59 -4.85 -5.85
CA PHE A 128 -1.80 -4.49 -7.24
C PHE A 128 -0.69 -5.07 -8.14
N CYS A 129 -1.08 -5.43 -9.35
CA CYS A 129 -0.16 -5.70 -10.46
C CYS A 129 -0.58 -4.81 -11.64
N ASP A 130 0.36 -3.98 -12.12
CA ASP A 130 0.08 -2.88 -13.05
C ASP A 130 -1.00 -1.92 -12.51
N SER A 131 -2.24 -2.11 -12.93
CA SER A 131 -3.41 -1.29 -12.55
C SER A 131 -4.56 -2.13 -11.99
N ASN A 132 -4.36 -3.43 -11.77
CA ASN A 132 -5.40 -4.34 -11.32
C ASN A 132 -5.15 -4.76 -9.87
N ILE A 133 -6.21 -4.80 -9.07
CA ILE A 133 -6.19 -5.41 -7.74
C ILE A 133 -6.08 -6.92 -7.90
N ILE A 134 -5.05 -7.51 -7.32
CA ILE A 134 -4.83 -8.96 -7.34
C ILE A 134 -5.25 -9.63 -6.03
N GLY A 135 -5.41 -8.86 -4.95
CA GLY A 135 -5.89 -9.36 -3.67
C GLY A 135 -5.69 -8.35 -2.54
N PHE A 136 -6.01 -8.79 -1.33
CA PHE A 136 -5.73 -8.07 -0.10
C PHE A 136 -5.14 -9.04 0.92
N GLU A 137 -4.32 -8.50 1.82
CA GLU A 137 -3.71 -9.23 2.91
C GLU A 137 -4.00 -8.52 4.22
N ASP A 138 -4.28 -9.35 5.22
CA ASP A 138 -4.29 -8.96 6.62
C ASP A 138 -2.84 -8.82 7.10
N ILE A 139 -2.47 -7.63 7.58
CA ILE A 139 -1.17 -7.43 8.23
C ILE A 139 -1.31 -7.36 9.76
N SER A 140 -2.52 -7.54 10.31
CA SER A 140 -2.76 -7.66 11.75
C SER A 140 -2.11 -8.90 12.35
N GLY A 141 -2.04 -9.98 11.57
CA GLY A 141 -1.41 -11.26 11.95
C GLY A 141 0.08 -11.38 11.63
N ALA A 142 0.79 -10.30 11.30
CA ALA A 142 2.25 -10.35 11.18
C ALA A 142 2.87 -10.55 12.57
N GLU A 143 2.84 -11.81 13.03
CA GLU A 143 3.48 -12.27 14.25
C GLU A 143 4.94 -11.82 14.25
N GLU A 144 5.31 -11.19 15.36
CA GLU A 144 6.68 -11.01 15.82
C GLU A 144 7.40 -12.37 15.75
N ILE A 145 8.35 -12.54 14.82
CA ILE A 145 9.31 -13.65 14.85
C ILE A 145 10.67 -13.12 15.30
#